data_AF-A0A9Q5C9R4-F1
#
_entry.id   AF-A0A9Q5C9R4-F1
#
_cell.length_a   1.000
_cell.length_b   1.000
_cell.length_c   1.000
_cell.angle_alpha   90.00
_cell.angle_beta   90.00
_cell.angle_gamma   90.00
#
_symmetry.space_group_name_H-M   'P 1'
#
loop_
_entity.id
_entity.type
_entity.pdbx_description
1 polymer ?
#
loop_
_entity_poly.entity_id
_entity_poly.type
_entity_poly.pdbx_seq_one_letter_code
_entity_poly.pdbx_strand_id
1 'polypeptide(L)'
;MCRWAKIARSAYYKHFDPQRQSSQRDERDKRIEAKIIEIAQSNNSLFGTEKMTMAVNRQMPDEKPIYHKTVYRLMCINGIS
;
A
#
# COMPACT_ATOMS: atom_id res chain seq x y z
N MET A 1 -18.09 -0.82 -20.82
CA MET A 1 -17.05 -1.17 -19.85
C MET A 1 -17.20 -2.60 -19.31
N CYS A 2 -18.20 -2.93 -18.49
CA CYS A 2 -18.35 -4.28 -17.88
C CYS A 2 -18.48 -5.44 -18.89
N ARG A 3 -19.22 -5.23 -19.99
CA ARG A 3 -19.40 -6.22 -21.07
C ARG A 3 -18.09 -6.54 -21.80
N TRP A 4 -17.22 -5.54 -21.97
CA TRP A 4 -15.92 -5.71 -22.62
C TRP A 4 -14.89 -6.34 -21.67
N ALA A 5 -14.93 -5.97 -20.40
CA ALA A 5 -14.08 -6.54 -19.36
C ALA A 5 -14.52 -7.95 -18.90
N LYS A 6 -15.64 -8.48 -19.41
CA LYS A 6 -16.24 -9.77 -19.02
C LYS A 6 -16.46 -9.92 -17.50
N ILE A 7 -16.90 -8.84 -16.85
CA ILE A 7 -17.16 -8.82 -15.40
C ILE A 7 -18.66 -8.61 -15.17
N ALA A 8 -19.22 -9.28 -14.16
CA ALA A 8 -20.57 -9.02 -13.71
C ALA A 8 -20.74 -7.56 -13.28
N ARG A 9 -21.86 -6.95 -13.67
CA ARG A 9 -22.15 -5.52 -13.38
C ARG A 9 -22.20 -5.24 -11.87
N SER A 10 -22.69 -6.18 -11.07
CA SER A 10 -22.70 -6.09 -9.61
C SER A 10 -21.30 -6.04 -9.01
N ALA A 11 -20.36 -6.84 -9.52
CA ALA A 11 -18.98 -6.83 -9.07
C ALA A 11 -18.27 -5.50 -9.38
N TYR A 12 -18.58 -4.89 -10.54
CA TYR A 12 -18.07 -3.57 -10.88
C TYR A 12 -18.51 -2.53 -9.85
N TYR A 13 -19.81 -2.37 -9.62
CA TYR A 13 -20.29 -1.36 -8.66
C TYR A 13 -19.89 -1.67 -7.22
N LYS A 14 -19.76 -2.95 -6.82
CA LYS A 14 -19.26 -3.34 -5.50
C LYS A 14 -17.84 -2.84 -5.25
N HIS A 15 -17.00 -2.74 -6.28
CA HIS A 15 -15.65 -2.20 -6.16
C HIS A 15 -15.63 -0.67 -5.99
N PHE A 16 -16.52 0.02 -6.69
CA PHE A 16 -16.66 1.48 -6.65
C PHE A 16 -17.63 2.00 -5.58
N ASP A 17 -18.19 1.10 -4.76
CA ASP A 17 -19.15 1.45 -3.73
C ASP A 17 -18.47 2.30 -2.63
N PRO A 18 -18.92 3.56 -2.40
CA PRO A 18 -18.39 4.40 -1.33
C PRO A 18 -18.58 3.81 0.07
N GLN A 19 -19.56 2.91 0.25
CA GLN A 19 -19.85 2.26 1.53
C GLN A 19 -19.02 0.98 1.76
N ARG A 20 -18.15 0.62 0.81
CA ARG A 20 -17.30 -0.57 0.93
C ARG A 20 -16.37 -0.43 2.13
N GLN A 21 -16.54 -1.33 3.09
CA GLN A 21 -15.67 -1.44 4.26
C GLN A 21 -14.26 -1.88 3.84
N SER A 22 -13.24 -1.29 4.47
CA SER A 22 -11.86 -1.74 4.30
C SER A 22 -11.70 -3.16 4.80
N SER A 23 -10.97 -3.98 4.05
CA SER A 23 -10.52 -5.25 4.59
C SER A 23 -9.40 -5.00 5.61
N GLN A 24 -9.16 -5.96 6.50
CA GLN A 24 -8.02 -5.91 7.44
C GLN A 24 -6.68 -5.72 6.72
N ARG A 25 -6.57 -6.23 5.48
CA ARG A 25 -5.39 -6.03 4.64
C ARG A 25 -5.28 -4.61 4.13
N ASP A 26 -6.38 -3.99 3.72
CA ASP A 26 -6.39 -2.59 3.27
C ASP A 26 -5.99 -1.65 4.42
N GLU A 27 -6.46 -1.93 5.63
CA GLU A 27 -6.09 -1.15 6.83
C GLU A 27 -4.61 -1.31 7.17
N ARG A 28 -4.09 -2.54 7.07
CA ARG A 28 -2.67 -2.80 7.26
C ARG A 28 -1.83 -2.06 6.22
N ASP A 29 -2.21 -2.15 4.95
CA ASP A 29 -1.51 -1.47 3.85
C ASP A 29 -1.50 0.05 4.08
N LYS A 30 -2.62 0.65 4.53
CA LYS A 30 -2.68 2.08 4.89
C LYS A 30 -1.73 2.46 6.03
N ARG A 31 -1.59 1.63 7.06
CA ARG A 31 -0.63 1.89 8.15
C ARG A 31 0.81 1.87 7.65
N ILE A 32 1.15 0.88 6.82
CA ILE A 32 2.48 0.75 6.23
C ILE A 32 2.76 1.93 5.30
N GLU A 33 1.79 2.31 4.48
CA GLU A 33 1.85 3.47 3.57
C GLU A 33 2.13 4.77 4.33
N ALA A 34 1.38 5.04 5.41
CA ALA A 34 1.60 6.23 6.24
C ALA A 34 3.04 6.29 6.78
N LYS A 35 3.59 5.15 7.18
CA LYS A 35 4.97 5.05 7.68
C LYS A 35 6.02 5.23 6.58
N ILE A 36 5.78 4.69 5.38
CA ILE A 36 6.65 4.90 4.21
C ILE A 36 6.72 6.39 3.87
N ILE A 37 5.58 7.09 3.88
CA ILE A 37 5.50 8.52 3.60
C ILE A 37 6.27 9.33 4.66
N GLU A 38 6.08 9.01 5.94
CA GLU A 38 6.81 9.66 7.04
C GLU A 38 8.33 9.51 6.89
N ILE A 39 8.80 8.29 6.58
CA ILE A 39 10.22 8.01 6.37
C ILE A 39 10.73 8.76 5.13
N ALA A 40 9.99 8.72 4.02
CA ALA A 40 10.33 9.41 2.79
C ALA A 40 10.42 10.93 2.96
N GLN A 41 9.53 11.53 3.76
CA GLN A 41 9.59 12.96 4.07
C GLN A 41 10.82 13.29 4.94
N SER A 42 11.13 12.47 5.95
CA SER A 42 12.27 12.72 6.84
C SER A 42 13.64 12.61 6.15
N ASN A 43 13.75 11.77 5.12
CA ASN A 43 15.02 11.50 4.42
C ASN A 43 15.09 12.11 3.01
N ASN A 44 14.10 12.93 2.63
CA ASN A 44 13.96 13.53 1.30
C ASN A 44 13.89 12.50 0.15
N SER A 45 13.16 11.40 0.36
CA SER A 45 12.94 10.30 -0.59
C SER A 45 14.23 9.65 -1.10
N LEU A 46 15.28 9.58 -0.27
CA LEU A 46 16.56 8.98 -0.66
C LEU A 46 16.55 7.44 -0.61
N PHE A 47 15.63 6.86 0.16
CA PHE A 47 15.62 5.42 0.41
C PHE A 47 14.89 4.67 -0.70
N GLY A 48 15.65 3.93 -1.50
CA GLY A 48 15.10 2.88 -2.36
C GLY A 48 14.47 1.73 -1.56
N THR A 49 13.84 0.80 -2.28
CA THR A 49 12.99 -0.26 -1.71
C THR A 49 13.63 -1.09 -0.59
N GLU A 50 14.87 -1.54 -0.75
CA GLU A 50 15.55 -2.38 0.25
C GLU A 50 15.76 -1.62 1.57
N LYS A 51 16.30 -0.39 1.48
CA LYS A 51 16.53 0.47 2.65
C LYS A 51 15.21 0.87 3.30
N MET A 52 14.19 1.16 2.50
CA MET A 52 12.85 1.46 2.99
C MET A 52 12.26 0.25 3.74
N THR A 53 12.39 -0.95 3.18
CA THR A 53 11.91 -2.19 3.81
C THR A 53 12.58 -2.43 5.16
N MET A 54 13.88 -2.24 5.25
CA MET A 54 14.60 -2.32 6.52
C MET A 54 14.12 -1.27 7.52
N ALA A 55 13.95 -0.02 7.08
CA ALA A 55 13.54 1.08 7.95
C ALA A 55 12.12 0.88 8.49
N VAL A 56 11.17 0.50 7.63
CA VAL A 56 9.78 0.25 8.03
C VAL A 56 9.71 -0.93 9.00
N ASN A 57 10.37 -2.06 8.70
CA ASN A 57 10.36 -3.23 9.61
C ASN A 57 11.01 -2.92 10.96
N ARG A 58 12.01 -2.04 11.00
CA ARG A 58 12.64 -1.60 12.26
C ARG A 58 11.71 -0.72 13.10
N GLN A 59 10.87 0.10 12.46
CA GLN A 59 9.94 1.01 13.13
C GLN A 59 8.59 0.35 13.46
N MET A 60 8.31 -0.84 12.93
CA MET A 60 7.07 -1.61 13.16
C MET A 60 7.38 -3.04 13.64
N PRO A 61 8.01 -3.21 14.82
CA PRO A 61 8.39 -4.54 15.32
C PRO A 61 7.19 -5.43 15.68
N ASP A 62 6.04 -4.84 16.00
CA ASP A 62 4.82 -5.56 16.37
C ASP A 62 4.08 -6.14 15.15
N GLU A 63 4.38 -5.66 13.95
CA GLU A 63 3.81 -6.21 12.72
C GLU A 63 4.64 -7.40 12.21
N LYS A 64 3.97 -8.33 11.50
CA LYS A 64 4.67 -9.38 10.76
C LYS A 64 5.65 -8.74 9.77
N PRO A 65 6.85 -9.31 9.56
CA PRO A 65 7.84 -8.78 8.62
C PRO A 65 7.20 -8.43 7.28
N ILE A 66 7.39 -7.18 6.88
CA ILE A 66 6.83 -6.62 5.66
C ILE A 66 7.76 -7.02 4.52
N TYR A 67 7.17 -7.64 3.51
CA TYR A 67 7.89 -8.10 2.33
C TYR A 67 8.24 -6.94 1.40
N HIS A 68 9.44 -6.97 0.82
CA HIS A 68 9.96 -5.89 -0.02
C HIS A 68 9.05 -5.55 -1.22
N LYS A 69 8.32 -6.51 -1.79
CA LYS A 69 7.37 -6.25 -2.89
C LYS A 69 6.17 -5.42 -2.45
N THR A 70 5.74 -5.56 -1.19
CA THR A 70 4.67 -4.73 -0.63
C THR A 70 5.13 -3.29 -0.52
N VAL A 71 6.34 -3.08 0.01
CA VAL A 71 6.96 -1.75 0.12
C VAL A 71 7.16 -1.13 -1.27
N TYR A 72 7.73 -1.87 -2.22
CA TYR A 72 7.90 -1.44 -3.60
C TYR A 72 6.58 -0.96 -4.21
N ARG A 73 5.52 -1.78 -4.12
CA ARG A 73 4.19 -1.43 -4.65
C ARG A 73 3.65 -0.15 -4.02
N LEU A 74 3.73 -0.01 -2.69
CA LEU A 74 3.23 1.17 -1.99
C LEU A 74 4.05 2.42 -2.32
N MET A 75 5.37 2.30 -2.46
CA MET A 75 6.23 3.39 -2.94
C MET A 75 5.82 3.85 -4.35
N CYS A 76 5.63 2.92 -5.30
CA CYS A 76 5.22 3.24 -6.66
C CYS A 76 3.85 3.93 -6.72
N ILE A 77 2.87 3.47 -5.93
CA ILE A 77 1.54 4.10 -5.86
C ILE A 77 1.65 5.55 -5.38
N ASN A 78 2.58 5.83 -4.47
CA ASN A 78 2.78 7.15 -3.88
C ASN A 78 3.80 8.02 -4.62
N GLY A 79 4.36 7.55 -5.75
CA GLY A 79 5.35 8.30 -6.50
C GLY A 79 6.70 8.48 -5.80
N ILE A 80 7.01 7.63 -4.80
CA ILE A 80 8.28 7.65 -4.08
C ILE A 80 9.25 6.74 -4.84
N SER A 81 10.37 7.29 -5.34
CA SER A 81 11.42 6.56 -6.08
C SER A 81 12.52 6.04 -5.17
#